data_AF-A0A7W4HIW6-F1
#
_entry.id   AF-A0A7W4HIW6-F1
#
_cell.length_a   1.000
_cell.length_b   1.000
_cell.length_c   1.000
_cell.angle_alpha   90.00
_cell.angle_beta   90.00
_cell.angle_gamma   90.00
#
_symmetry.space_group_name_H-M   'P 1'
#
loop_
_entity.id
_entity.type
_entity.pdbx_description
1 polymer ?
#
loop_
_entity_poly.entity_id
_entity_poly.type
_entity_poly.pdbx_seq_one_letter_code
_entity_poly.pdbx_strand_id
1 'polypeptide(L)'
;MLGQIMQSRKPHGVRFNRGLKLFGLFLTSIAFFNLVFSDKTSALYIPTLSASVDNADASVNGNQVINSTNKTTEIPLNLTVSTNNKTGYTATLSSETDETALVNDDSTNGAKINSISAASALSNFSDNTWGVKIGSSTNFSPIPKSTSPMNIMQTDGKTYDSETNGIKIGLKLGDNLESGSYTNKLVFSILTNNYDRIALMTRGTSFNAKLKSIETVTNKIERFKKSTVAPATSMSAVNVEDETSDYEIKLWLDPTDKTAYYYAEPEKVYLNTDSGRMFNSIYYEQEIKNILEIDLSNFDTSKVTNMSSMFGSMSKLTTLNLSSFNTSKVADMSNMFYGMSKLTNLNLSNFDTSKVTDMSGMFSIMPSLTTLDISSFDTSKVTNMGFMFSDMYNLTTLDISIFDTSKVTYMRYMFNNMSKLTTLNLSHFDTSKVTNMGYMFSGMSNLTNLDLSSFDTSMVTNMYAMFSDMSNLTALNLSNFDTSKVTTMYAMFRNMPNLTTLDLSNFDTSQVTDMKYMFYLPYKDKLNDKLEKIYVNNDFNTASLTDFSEMFKNRNKLRGGNGSFLVNPGTADKSWLRIDDPTNGRPGYFTRKP
;
A
#
# COMPACT_ATOMS: atom_id res chain seq x y z
N MET A 1 -54.05 41.28 59.71
CA MET A 1 -53.43 41.52 61.04
C MET A 1 -52.36 42.59 60.85
N LEU A 2 -52.14 43.46 61.85
CA LEU A 2 -51.32 44.68 61.88
C LEU A 2 -50.04 44.72 60.99
N GLY A 3 -49.60 45.87 60.45
CA GLY A 3 -50.08 47.26 60.63
C GLY A 3 -49.32 48.29 59.76
N GLN A 4 -49.78 49.55 59.76
CA GLN A 4 -49.18 50.70 59.04
C GLN A 4 -47.99 51.30 59.80
N ILE A 5 -47.04 51.95 59.10
CA ILE A 5 -46.56 53.33 59.39
C ILE A 5 -46.23 54.05 58.04
N MET A 6 -46.39 55.37 58.01
CA MET A 6 -46.32 56.27 56.84
C MET A 6 -45.00 57.07 56.72
N GLN A 7 -44.68 57.51 55.48
CA GLN A 7 -43.98 58.77 55.12
C GLN A 7 -42.54 59.02 55.69
N SER A 8 -41.62 59.80 55.12
CA SER A 8 -41.35 60.41 53.79
C SER A 8 -39.83 60.80 53.77
N ARG A 9 -39.15 61.32 52.73
CA ARG A 9 -39.50 62.06 51.50
C ARG A 9 -38.58 61.66 50.30
N LYS A 10 -38.89 62.22 49.12
CA LYS A 10 -38.04 62.47 47.93
C LYS A 10 -37.78 64.00 47.84
N PRO A 11 -37.06 64.63 46.86
CA PRO A 11 -36.66 64.23 45.48
C PRO A 11 -35.17 64.57 45.15
N HIS A 12 -34.61 64.68 43.92
CA HIS A 12 -34.94 64.32 42.51
C HIS A 12 -33.76 63.45 41.98
N GLY A 13 -33.64 62.96 40.74
CA GLY A 13 -34.53 62.72 39.57
C GLY A 13 -33.98 61.46 38.84
N VAL A 14 -34.72 60.61 38.11
CA VAL A 14 -35.50 60.83 36.86
C VAL A 14 -34.58 61.24 35.68
N ARG A 15 -34.47 60.52 34.55
CA ARG A 15 -34.88 59.14 34.16
C ARG A 15 -34.21 58.78 32.81
N PHE A 16 -33.91 57.49 32.59
CA PHE A 16 -34.03 56.71 31.34
C PHE A 16 -34.03 57.45 29.96
N ASN A 17 -33.22 56.95 29.01
CA ASN A 17 -33.80 55.99 28.06
C ASN A 17 -32.82 55.00 27.40
N ARG A 18 -33.43 53.89 27.01
CA ARG A 18 -32.96 52.70 26.27
C ARG A 18 -32.27 53.01 24.94
N GLY A 19 -31.18 52.29 24.67
CA GLY A 19 -30.64 52.05 23.33
C GLY A 19 -30.35 50.56 23.13
N LEU A 20 -31.33 49.80 22.62
CA LEU A 20 -31.13 48.40 22.23
C LEU A 20 -30.43 48.38 20.87
N LYS A 21 -29.23 47.79 20.78
CA LYS A 21 -28.62 47.37 19.51
C LYS A 21 -28.01 45.97 19.63
N LEU A 22 -28.76 44.97 19.15
CA LEU A 22 -28.13 43.80 18.55
C LEU A 22 -27.44 44.25 17.26
N PHE A 23 -26.17 43.88 17.03
CA PHE A 23 -25.80 42.80 16.10
C PHE A 23 -24.27 42.68 16.04
N GLY A 24 -23.76 41.45 16.00
CA GLY A 24 -22.31 41.18 16.05
C GLY A 24 -21.95 39.70 15.85
N LEU A 25 -22.69 39.01 14.97
CA LEU A 25 -22.36 37.71 14.35
C LEU A 25 -21.57 36.69 15.20
N PHE A 26 -22.20 36.18 16.26
CA PHE A 26 -21.93 34.80 16.68
C PHE A 26 -22.66 33.84 15.73
N LEU A 27 -21.91 33.16 14.86
CA LEU A 27 -22.43 32.03 14.08
C LEU A 27 -22.39 30.74 14.92
N THR A 28 -23.13 30.75 16.04
CA THR A 28 -23.42 29.51 16.77
C THR A 28 -24.49 28.74 16.02
N SER A 29 -24.06 27.76 15.22
CA SER A 29 -24.95 26.78 14.60
C SER A 29 -25.52 25.83 15.66
N ILE A 30 -26.50 26.29 16.43
CA ILE A 30 -27.26 25.45 17.37
C ILE A 30 -28.26 24.62 16.54
N ALA A 31 -27.80 23.48 16.04
CA ALA A 31 -28.66 22.47 15.46
C ALA A 31 -29.20 21.56 16.57
N PHE A 32 -30.46 21.77 16.97
CA PHE A 32 -31.19 20.79 17.78
C PHE A 32 -31.55 19.57 16.91
N PHE A 33 -30.64 18.60 16.84
CA PHE A 33 -30.98 17.26 16.35
C PHE A 33 -31.59 16.45 17.49
N ASN A 34 -32.81 15.96 17.29
CA ASN A 34 -33.32 14.81 18.05
C ASN A 34 -32.48 13.59 17.65
N LEU A 35 -31.45 13.31 18.44
CA LEU A 35 -30.58 12.16 18.24
C LEU A 35 -31.30 10.87 18.65
N VAL A 36 -31.96 10.23 17.69
CA VAL A 36 -32.25 8.81 17.77
C VAL A 36 -30.95 8.07 17.45
N PHE A 37 -30.28 7.57 18.48
CA PHE A 37 -29.08 6.78 18.30
C PHE A 37 -29.43 5.43 17.67
N SER A 38 -28.86 5.17 16.48
CA SER A 38 -28.78 3.85 15.87
C SER A 38 -27.42 3.24 16.25
N ASP A 39 -27.37 1.92 16.49
CA ASP A 39 -26.18 1.18 16.98
C ASP A 39 -25.03 1.04 15.97
N LYS A 40 -24.76 2.08 15.17
CA LYS A 40 -23.59 2.20 14.31
C LYS A 40 -22.87 3.51 14.60
N THR A 41 -21.96 3.45 15.57
CA THR A 41 -21.02 4.52 15.88
C THR A 41 -20.12 4.78 14.67
N SER A 42 -20.23 5.97 14.09
CA SER A 42 -19.28 6.52 13.12
C SER A 42 -19.03 7.99 13.46
N ALA A 43 -17.77 8.34 13.69
CA ALA A 43 -17.39 9.68 14.11
C ALA A 43 -17.33 10.62 12.90
N LEU A 44 -18.33 11.50 12.77
CA LEU A 44 -18.24 12.63 11.85
C LEU A 44 -17.09 13.54 12.33
N TYR A 45 -15.96 13.51 11.63
CA TYR A 45 -14.83 14.40 11.91
C TYR A 45 -15.17 15.83 11.46
N ILE A 46 -15.92 16.54 12.31
CA ILE A 46 -16.04 18.00 12.25
C ILE A 46 -14.80 18.55 12.96
N PRO A 47 -13.92 19.31 12.27
CA PRO A 47 -12.86 20.02 12.94
C PRO A 47 -13.46 21.07 13.88
N THR A 48 -13.15 21.00 15.16
CA THR A 48 -13.52 21.99 16.17
C THR A 48 -12.37 22.96 16.38
N LEU A 49 -12.70 24.21 16.68
CA LEU A 49 -11.75 25.24 17.08
C LEU A 49 -12.39 26.06 18.21
N SER A 50 -11.69 26.16 19.33
CA SER A 50 -12.04 27.05 20.44
C SER A 50 -10.81 27.77 20.92
N ALA A 51 -10.97 29.03 21.33
CA ALA A 51 -9.93 29.80 21.97
C ALA A 51 -10.51 30.57 23.16
N SER A 52 -9.70 30.78 24.19
CA SER A 52 -10.04 31.57 25.37
C SER A 52 -8.84 32.38 25.83
N VAL A 53 -9.11 33.52 26.46
CA VAL A 53 -8.12 34.31 27.21
C VAL A 53 -8.58 34.36 28.65
N ASP A 54 -7.67 34.13 29.58
CA ASP A 54 -7.94 34.09 31.03
C ASP A 54 -8.43 35.42 31.60
N ASN A 55 -8.07 36.55 30.99
CA ASN A 55 -8.53 37.88 31.36
C ASN A 55 -8.88 38.71 30.11
N ALA A 56 -10.15 38.68 29.71
CA ALA A 56 -10.65 39.41 28.54
C ALA A 56 -10.65 40.94 28.71
N ASP A 57 -10.83 41.43 29.95
CA ASP A 57 -10.93 42.86 30.30
C ASP A 57 -9.76 43.28 31.20
N ALA A 58 -8.55 43.31 30.62
CA ALA A 58 -7.33 43.72 31.31
C ALA A 58 -7.37 45.21 31.72
N SER A 59 -7.56 45.49 33.01
CA SER A 59 -7.60 46.85 33.57
C SER A 59 -6.44 47.13 34.53
N VAL A 60 -5.96 48.37 34.52
CA VAL A 60 -4.83 48.83 35.35
C VAL A 60 -5.16 50.18 35.98
N ASN A 61 -4.91 50.33 37.28
CA ASN A 61 -4.99 51.62 37.94
C ASN A 61 -3.71 52.43 37.70
N GLY A 62 -3.77 53.43 36.81
CA GLY A 62 -2.62 54.26 36.45
C GLY A 62 -1.92 54.92 37.64
N ASN A 63 -2.67 55.35 38.67
CA ASN A 63 -2.09 55.95 39.87
C ASN A 63 -1.24 54.96 40.67
N GLN A 64 -1.57 53.66 40.69
CA GLN A 64 -0.72 52.66 41.34
C GLN A 64 0.58 52.44 40.56
N VAL A 65 0.52 52.50 39.24
CA VAL A 65 1.70 52.38 38.38
C VAL A 65 2.62 53.58 38.57
N ILE A 66 2.10 54.81 38.46
CA ILE A 66 2.87 56.06 38.58
C ILE A 66 3.59 56.18 39.94
N ASN A 67 2.96 55.71 41.02
CA ASN A 67 3.57 55.73 42.36
C ASN A 67 4.54 54.56 42.65
N SER A 68 4.77 53.66 41.69
CA SER A 68 5.75 52.57 41.82
C SER A 68 7.17 53.03 41.50
N THR A 69 8.19 52.39 42.09
CA THR A 69 9.62 52.76 41.98
C THR A 69 10.11 53.01 40.55
N ASN A 70 9.62 52.26 39.57
CA ASN A 70 10.02 52.34 38.16
C ASN A 70 8.94 52.90 37.24
N LYS A 71 7.76 53.22 37.78
CA LYS A 71 6.54 53.60 37.05
C LYS A 71 6.04 52.58 36.01
N THR A 72 6.30 51.29 36.26
CA THR A 72 6.02 50.19 35.32
C THR A 72 5.06 49.16 35.89
N THR A 73 4.27 48.51 35.03
CA THR A 73 3.52 47.29 35.36
C THR A 73 3.61 46.24 34.25
N GLU A 74 3.39 44.97 34.61
CA GLU A 74 3.28 43.84 33.68
C GLU A 74 1.96 43.10 33.97
N ILE A 75 1.08 43.03 32.97
CA ILE A 75 -0.18 42.28 33.03
C ILE A 75 0.03 40.93 32.36
N PRO A 76 -0.07 39.78 33.07
CA PRO A 76 -0.11 38.48 32.44
C PRO A 76 -1.50 38.23 31.83
N LEU A 77 -1.50 37.60 30.66
CA LEU A 77 -2.63 37.05 29.92
C LEU A 77 -2.21 35.66 29.43
N ASN A 78 -3.14 34.74 29.26
CA ASN A 78 -2.88 33.42 28.70
C ASN A 78 -3.88 33.15 27.59
N LEU A 79 -3.41 33.09 26.34
CA LEU A 79 -4.22 32.59 25.22
C LEU A 79 -4.16 31.06 25.25
N THR A 80 -5.31 30.43 25.41
CA THR A 80 -5.46 28.98 25.26
C THR A 80 -6.25 28.68 24.00
N VAL A 81 -5.74 27.77 23.17
CA VAL A 81 -6.39 27.31 21.94
C VAL A 81 -6.53 25.80 21.98
N SER A 82 -7.70 25.31 21.60
CA SER A 82 -7.99 23.88 21.46
C SER A 82 -8.54 23.63 20.06
N THR A 83 -7.96 22.65 19.36
CA THR A 83 -8.52 22.15 18.10
C THR A 83 -8.26 20.66 17.99
N ASN A 84 -9.22 19.92 17.45
CA ASN A 84 -8.99 18.52 17.06
C ASN A 84 -8.37 18.41 15.65
N ASN A 85 -8.02 19.54 14.99
CA ASN A 85 -7.56 19.52 13.61
C ASN A 85 -6.18 18.86 13.44
N LYS A 86 -6.11 17.80 12.63
CA LYS A 86 -4.90 17.02 12.30
C LYS A 86 -3.69 17.88 11.89
N THR A 87 -3.91 19.03 11.24
CA THR A 87 -2.84 19.93 10.74
C THR A 87 -2.50 21.11 11.65
N GLY A 88 -3.13 21.23 12.82
CA GLY A 88 -2.86 22.34 13.75
C GLY A 88 -3.47 23.67 13.30
N TYR A 89 -2.90 24.76 13.79
CA TYR A 89 -3.38 26.13 13.60
C TYR A 89 -2.25 27.17 13.68
N THR A 90 -2.56 28.38 13.21
CA THR A 90 -1.77 29.59 13.43
C THR A 90 -2.63 30.59 14.21
N ALA A 91 -2.08 31.15 15.30
CA ALA A 91 -2.70 32.22 16.07
C ALA A 91 -1.87 33.51 15.96
N THR A 92 -2.55 34.63 15.74
CA THR A 92 -1.95 35.96 15.57
C THR A 92 -2.57 36.98 16.50
N LEU A 93 -1.80 38.04 16.79
CA LEU A 93 -2.20 39.19 17.61
C LEU A 93 -2.08 40.49 16.81
N SER A 94 -3.06 41.38 16.94
CA SER A 94 -3.03 42.77 16.48
C SER A 94 -3.84 43.68 17.42
N SER A 95 -3.69 45.00 17.31
CA SER A 95 -4.76 45.93 17.67
C SER A 95 -5.95 45.79 16.69
N GLU A 96 -7.14 46.22 17.09
CA GLU A 96 -8.35 46.20 16.24
C GLU A 96 -8.22 47.08 14.99
N THR A 97 -7.38 48.11 15.05
CA THR A 97 -7.05 48.99 13.92
C THR A 97 -5.52 49.19 13.82
N ASP A 98 -5.05 50.02 12.88
CA ASP A 98 -3.65 50.44 12.84
C ASP A 98 -3.25 51.41 13.97
N GLU A 99 -4.22 51.93 14.73
CA GLU A 99 -3.95 52.63 15.99
C GLU A 99 -3.56 51.62 17.08
N THR A 100 -2.35 51.78 17.58
CA THR A 100 -1.68 50.88 18.54
C THR A 100 -1.44 51.55 19.89
N ALA A 101 -1.78 52.83 20.06
CA ALA A 101 -1.79 53.50 21.35
C ALA A 101 -3.06 53.16 22.15
N LEU A 102 -2.98 53.17 23.48
CA LEU A 102 -4.18 53.32 24.31
C LEU A 102 -4.61 54.79 24.21
N VAL A 103 -5.85 55.04 23.79
CA VAL A 103 -6.40 56.39 23.55
C VAL A 103 -7.25 56.80 24.75
N ASN A 104 -7.06 58.01 25.28
CA ASN A 104 -7.94 58.56 26.31
C ASN A 104 -9.23 59.09 25.67
N ASP A 105 -10.33 58.36 25.86
CA ASP A 105 -11.64 58.70 25.32
C ASP A 105 -12.23 59.98 25.93
N ASP A 106 -11.74 60.40 27.11
CA ASP A 106 -12.15 61.62 27.83
C ASP A 106 -11.27 62.86 27.48
N SER A 107 -10.17 62.67 26.74
CA SER A 107 -9.18 63.74 26.49
C SER A 107 -9.59 64.70 25.37
N THR A 108 -9.57 65.99 25.66
CA THR A 108 -9.73 67.05 24.66
C THR A 108 -8.45 67.36 23.87
N ASN A 109 -7.29 66.88 24.34
CA ASN A 109 -5.98 67.05 23.69
C ASN A 109 -5.53 65.80 22.91
N GLY A 110 -6.31 64.71 22.95
CA GLY A 110 -5.97 63.43 22.32
C GLY A 110 -4.83 62.69 23.03
N ALA A 111 -4.80 62.72 24.37
CA ALA A 111 -3.79 62.06 25.18
C ALA A 111 -3.73 60.54 24.92
N LYS A 112 -2.51 59.99 24.86
CA LYS A 112 -2.25 58.59 24.46
C LYS A 112 -1.12 57.96 25.27
N ILE A 113 -1.18 56.64 25.40
CA ILE A 113 -0.05 55.78 25.82
C ILE A 113 0.38 55.01 24.57
N ASN A 114 1.54 55.36 24.00
CA ASN A 114 1.94 54.89 22.67
C ASN A 114 2.55 53.49 22.69
N SER A 115 2.36 52.72 21.63
CA SER A 115 3.14 51.50 21.40
C SER A 115 4.64 51.82 21.37
N ILE A 116 5.49 50.99 22.00
CA ILE A 116 6.95 51.13 21.89
C ILE A 116 7.41 51.03 20.43
N SER A 117 8.46 51.78 20.06
CA SER A 117 8.92 51.85 18.65
C SER A 117 9.83 50.70 18.23
N ALA A 118 10.45 49.98 19.18
CA ALA A 118 11.34 48.85 18.94
C ALA A 118 11.32 47.88 20.13
N ALA A 119 11.79 46.65 19.93
CA ALA A 119 11.81 45.64 20.98
C ALA A 119 12.77 46.03 22.12
N SER A 120 12.30 45.98 23.38
CA SER A 120 13.03 46.49 24.54
C SER A 120 12.61 45.82 25.86
N ALA A 121 13.46 45.94 26.89
CA ALA A 121 13.11 45.55 28.26
C ALA A 121 12.21 46.61 28.91
N LEU A 122 11.31 46.20 29.81
CA LEU A 122 10.30 47.10 30.43
C LEU A 122 10.93 48.28 31.19
N SER A 123 12.09 48.09 31.82
CA SER A 123 12.86 49.16 32.48
C SER A 123 13.26 50.29 31.53
N ASN A 124 13.42 49.98 30.25
CA ASN A 124 13.96 50.85 29.21
C ASN A 124 12.86 51.51 28.37
N PHE A 125 11.58 51.35 28.76
CA PHE A 125 10.47 52.05 28.13
C PHE A 125 10.60 53.56 28.39
N SER A 126 10.19 54.37 27.41
CA SER A 126 9.89 55.79 27.63
C SER A 126 8.56 55.94 28.36
N ASP A 127 8.39 57.04 29.07
CA ASP A 127 7.13 57.31 29.78
C ASP A 127 5.94 57.40 28.81
N ASN A 128 4.78 56.96 29.27
CA ASN A 128 3.54 56.81 28.49
C ASN A 128 3.72 55.90 27.27
N THR A 129 4.34 54.73 27.47
CA THR A 129 4.40 53.68 26.44
C THR A 129 4.01 52.29 26.94
N TRP A 130 3.60 51.44 26.01
CA TRP A 130 3.25 50.04 26.26
C TRP A 130 3.71 49.10 25.13
N GLY A 131 3.80 47.81 25.42
CA GLY A 131 4.27 46.78 24.49
C GLY A 131 3.86 45.38 24.93
N VAL A 132 4.05 44.39 24.04
CA VAL A 132 3.64 43.00 24.27
C VAL A 132 4.82 42.04 24.20
N LYS A 133 4.86 41.06 25.10
CA LYS A 133 5.86 40.00 25.18
C LYS A 133 5.18 38.65 25.14
N ILE A 134 5.67 37.74 24.29
CA ILE A 134 5.01 36.47 23.96
C ILE A 134 5.89 35.30 24.41
N GLY A 135 5.29 34.32 25.09
CA GLY A 135 5.96 33.11 25.57
C GLY A 135 7.19 33.39 26.41
N SER A 136 8.30 32.75 26.05
CA SER A 136 9.62 32.88 26.69
C SER A 136 10.46 34.06 26.19
N SER A 137 9.91 34.96 25.36
CA SER A 137 10.62 36.15 24.86
C SER A 137 11.19 36.99 26.02
N THR A 138 12.42 37.46 25.89
CA THR A 138 13.09 38.28 26.92
C THR A 138 12.62 39.74 26.90
N ASN A 139 12.44 40.31 25.70
CA ASN A 139 12.01 41.68 25.49
C ASN A 139 10.52 41.77 25.14
N PHE A 140 9.92 42.93 25.41
CA PHE A 140 8.64 43.33 24.83
C PHE A 140 8.86 43.87 23.42
N SER A 141 7.90 43.61 22.54
CA SER A 141 7.81 44.11 21.18
C SER A 141 6.78 45.23 21.08
N PRO A 142 6.85 46.07 20.03
CA PRO A 142 5.75 46.95 19.64
C PRO A 142 4.43 46.19 19.57
N ILE A 143 3.34 46.84 19.97
CA ILE A 143 1.98 46.34 19.74
C ILE A 143 1.76 46.24 18.22
N PRO A 144 1.42 45.04 17.70
CA PRO A 144 1.23 44.82 16.27
C PRO A 144 -0.04 45.50 15.74
N LYS A 145 0.01 46.01 14.52
CA LYS A 145 -1.09 46.68 13.82
C LYS A 145 -2.08 45.69 13.20
N SER A 146 -3.32 46.09 12.92
CA SER A 146 -4.26 45.23 12.19
C SER A 146 -3.80 44.91 10.76
N THR A 147 -3.08 45.82 10.09
CA THR A 147 -2.44 45.57 8.78
C THR A 147 -1.14 44.76 8.84
N SER A 148 -0.62 44.45 10.03
CA SER A 148 0.63 43.70 10.22
C SER A 148 0.57 42.93 11.56
N PRO A 149 -0.30 41.90 11.65
CA PRO A 149 -0.45 41.10 12.85
C PRO A 149 0.82 40.28 13.15
N MET A 150 1.08 40.04 14.42
CA MET A 150 2.21 39.24 14.92
C MET A 150 1.78 37.78 15.09
N ASN A 151 2.56 36.82 14.57
CA ASN A 151 2.37 35.41 14.92
C ASN A 151 2.72 35.20 16.40
N ILE A 152 1.80 34.60 17.16
CA ILE A 152 1.97 34.34 18.59
C ILE A 152 1.95 32.85 18.95
N MET A 153 1.33 31.99 18.12
CA MET A 153 1.45 30.53 18.19
C MET A 153 1.34 29.96 16.78
N GLN A 154 2.03 28.85 16.51
CA GLN A 154 1.88 28.06 15.30
C GLN A 154 2.20 26.61 15.61
N THR A 155 1.34 25.69 15.18
CA THR A 155 1.51 24.25 15.36
C THR A 155 1.56 23.54 14.01
N ASP A 156 2.47 22.59 13.84
CA ASP A 156 2.68 21.87 12.56
C ASP A 156 1.89 20.55 12.46
N GLY A 157 1.08 20.21 13.47
CA GLY A 157 0.31 18.96 13.51
C GLY A 157 -0.54 18.79 14.78
N LYS A 158 -1.15 17.61 14.92
CA LYS A 158 -2.08 17.22 15.99
C LYS A 158 -1.67 17.69 17.40
N THR A 159 -2.46 18.63 17.94
CA THR A 159 -2.58 18.89 19.37
C THR A 159 -3.92 18.30 19.84
N TYR A 160 -3.93 17.09 20.39
CA TYR A 160 -5.19 16.52 20.92
C TYR A 160 -5.66 17.23 22.21
N ASP A 161 -4.75 17.95 22.85
CA ASP A 161 -4.96 18.74 24.04
C ASP A 161 -5.00 20.25 23.71
N SER A 162 -5.35 21.07 24.70
CA SER A 162 -5.32 22.53 24.55
C SER A 162 -3.90 23.05 24.77
N GLU A 163 -3.42 23.91 23.88
CA GLU A 163 -2.15 24.60 24.08
C GLU A 163 -2.39 26.00 24.66
N THR A 164 -1.56 26.40 25.61
CA THR A 164 -1.60 27.74 26.23
C THR A 164 -0.28 28.45 25.97
N ASN A 165 -0.33 29.67 25.43
CA ASN A 165 0.82 30.57 25.38
C ASN A 165 0.63 31.79 26.28
N GLY A 166 1.65 32.08 27.09
CA GLY A 166 1.69 33.24 27.96
C GLY A 166 1.93 34.52 27.17
N ILE A 167 1.16 35.56 27.46
CA ILE A 167 1.23 36.88 26.85
C ILE A 167 1.37 37.88 27.99
N LYS A 168 2.26 38.87 27.83
CA LYS A 168 2.55 39.86 28.87
C LYS A 168 2.46 41.25 28.28
N ILE A 169 1.57 42.08 28.84
CA ILE A 169 1.43 43.48 28.47
C ILE A 169 2.26 44.32 29.43
N GLY A 170 3.30 44.98 28.94
CA GLY A 170 4.14 45.87 29.71
C GLY A 170 3.72 47.31 29.50
N LEU A 171 3.60 48.10 30.56
CA LEU A 171 3.32 49.53 30.49
C LEU A 171 4.31 50.32 31.35
N LYS A 172 4.63 51.54 30.92
CA LYS A 172 5.30 52.57 31.72
C LYS A 172 4.56 53.89 31.60
N LEU A 173 4.18 54.49 32.73
CA LEU A 173 3.37 55.72 32.78
C LEU A 173 4.16 56.88 33.41
N GLY A 174 4.02 58.08 32.86
CA GLY A 174 4.61 59.32 33.37
C GLY A 174 3.64 60.12 34.25
N ASP A 175 4.17 61.13 34.94
CA ASP A 175 3.37 62.01 35.83
C ASP A 175 2.49 63.00 35.06
N ASN A 176 2.68 63.10 33.74
CA ASN A 176 1.99 63.99 32.82
C ASN A 176 0.78 63.35 32.12
N LEU A 177 0.30 62.20 32.61
CA LEU A 177 -0.87 61.53 32.07
C LEU A 177 -2.14 62.32 32.44
N GLU A 178 -3.00 62.60 31.46
CA GLU A 178 -4.32 63.21 31.74
C GLU A 178 -5.23 62.19 32.44
N SER A 179 -6.06 62.64 33.37
CA SER A 179 -7.09 61.78 33.97
C SER A 179 -8.12 61.34 32.91
N GLY A 180 -8.44 60.05 32.85
CA GLY A 180 -9.45 59.50 31.96
C GLY A 180 -9.26 58.00 31.72
N SER A 181 -10.15 57.41 30.90
CA SER A 181 -10.06 56.01 30.49
C SER A 181 -9.24 55.85 29.22
N TYR A 182 -8.09 55.16 29.31
CA TYR A 182 -7.22 54.86 28.17
C TYR A 182 -7.54 53.47 27.60
N THR A 183 -8.06 53.40 26.37
CA THR A 183 -8.53 52.13 25.77
C THR A 183 -7.87 51.79 24.44
N ASN A 184 -7.69 50.49 24.17
CA ASN A 184 -7.47 49.88 22.86
C ASN A 184 -7.92 48.42 22.97
N LYS A 185 -8.26 47.76 21.85
CA LYS A 185 -8.63 46.34 21.82
C LYS A 185 -7.53 45.52 21.15
N LEU A 186 -7.10 44.46 21.82
CA LEU A 186 -6.27 43.43 21.22
C LEU A 186 -7.16 42.35 20.58
N VAL A 187 -6.89 42.04 19.33
CA VAL A 187 -7.57 41.02 18.53
C VAL A 187 -6.68 39.80 18.41
N PHE A 188 -7.18 38.66 18.86
CA PHE A 188 -6.61 37.35 18.61
C PHE A 188 -7.32 36.71 17.42
N SER A 189 -6.59 36.39 16.36
CA SER A 189 -7.13 35.66 15.21
C SER A 189 -6.49 34.30 15.12
N ILE A 190 -7.31 33.24 15.08
CA ILE A 190 -6.85 31.86 15.04
C ILE A 190 -7.41 31.20 13.78
N LEU A 191 -6.52 30.65 12.95
CA LEU A 191 -6.86 29.98 11.70
C LEU A 191 -6.30 28.55 11.72
N THR A 192 -7.14 27.55 11.47
CA THR A 192 -6.68 26.17 11.23
C THR A 192 -5.82 26.10 9.97
N ASN A 193 -4.72 25.36 10.02
CA ASN A 193 -3.82 25.24 8.87
C ASN A 193 -4.50 24.50 7.70
N ASN A 194 -4.30 25.00 6.47
CA ASN A 194 -4.85 24.39 5.25
C ASN A 194 -4.43 22.92 5.09
N TYR A 195 -5.35 22.10 4.57
CA TYR A 195 -5.15 20.66 4.45
C TYR A 195 -6.00 20.06 3.31
N ASP A 196 -5.35 19.29 2.44
CA ASP A 196 -6.01 18.47 1.42
C ASP A 196 -6.54 17.19 2.07
N ARG A 197 -7.84 17.17 2.38
CA ARG A 197 -8.55 16.01 2.92
C ARG A 197 -8.50 14.82 1.97
N ILE A 198 -8.37 13.61 2.51
CA ILE A 198 -8.31 12.38 1.71
C ILE A 198 -9.47 11.44 2.01
N ALA A 199 -10.16 10.96 0.97
CA ALA A 199 -10.96 9.74 1.06
C ALA A 199 -10.01 8.56 0.88
N LEU A 200 -9.85 7.74 1.92
CA LEU A 200 -8.95 6.59 1.93
C LEU A 200 -9.74 5.30 2.19
N MET A 201 -9.65 4.36 1.27
CA MET A 201 -10.22 3.02 1.44
C MET A 201 -9.47 2.24 2.51
N THR A 202 -10.18 1.40 3.28
CA THR A 202 -9.58 0.44 4.21
C THR A 202 -8.66 -0.58 3.48
N ARG A 203 -7.83 -1.32 4.22
CA ARG A 203 -6.90 -2.33 3.69
C ARG A 203 -7.62 -3.37 2.82
N GLY A 204 -6.95 -3.87 1.80
CA GLY A 204 -7.56 -4.72 0.76
C GLY A 204 -8.31 -5.94 1.32
N THR A 205 -7.74 -6.66 2.29
CA THR A 205 -8.42 -7.78 2.97
C THR A 205 -9.67 -7.36 3.75
N SER A 206 -9.60 -6.23 4.46
CA SER A 206 -10.75 -5.65 5.19
C SER A 206 -11.85 -5.17 4.25
N PHE A 207 -11.48 -4.57 3.12
CA PHE A 207 -12.42 -4.17 2.06
C PHE A 207 -13.08 -5.40 1.45
N ASN A 208 -12.31 -6.43 1.09
CA ASN A 208 -12.80 -7.68 0.52
C ASN A 208 -13.81 -8.37 1.45
N ALA A 209 -13.54 -8.41 2.76
CA ALA A 209 -14.47 -8.95 3.76
C ALA A 209 -15.77 -8.12 3.85
N LYS A 210 -15.69 -6.79 3.78
CA LYS A 210 -16.88 -5.92 3.77
C LYS A 210 -17.69 -6.06 2.48
N LEU A 211 -17.03 -6.20 1.33
CA LEU A 211 -17.64 -6.49 0.04
C LEU A 211 -18.31 -7.89 0.01
N LYS A 212 -17.73 -8.89 0.69
CA LYS A 212 -18.38 -10.18 0.93
C LYS A 212 -19.64 -10.03 1.82
N SER A 213 -19.58 -9.19 2.85
CA SER A 213 -20.64 -9.06 3.87
C SER A 213 -21.97 -8.47 3.38
N ILE A 214 -22.00 -7.80 2.23
CA ILE A 214 -23.22 -7.22 1.63
C ILE A 214 -23.95 -8.19 0.68
N GLU A 215 -23.37 -9.36 0.36
CA GLU A 215 -24.09 -10.41 -0.36
C GLU A 215 -25.12 -11.10 0.53
N THR A 216 -26.19 -11.60 -0.08
CA THR A 216 -27.14 -12.51 0.58
C THR A 216 -27.14 -13.89 -0.10
N VAL A 217 -28.05 -14.78 0.31
CA VAL A 217 -28.28 -16.07 -0.37
C VAL A 217 -28.82 -15.85 -1.79
N THR A 218 -29.66 -14.83 -2.00
CA THR A 218 -30.34 -14.55 -3.27
C THR A 218 -29.66 -13.46 -4.10
N ASN A 219 -29.02 -12.48 -3.44
CA ASN A 219 -28.38 -11.34 -4.09
C ASN A 219 -26.86 -11.49 -4.06
N LYS A 220 -26.28 -11.73 -5.23
CA LYS A 220 -24.84 -11.89 -5.46
C LYS A 220 -24.32 -10.73 -6.28
N ILE A 221 -23.11 -10.27 -5.98
CA ILE A 221 -22.50 -9.12 -6.66
C ILE A 221 -22.04 -9.56 -8.05
N GLU A 222 -22.61 -8.94 -9.08
CA GLU A 222 -22.20 -9.13 -10.48
C GLU A 222 -21.42 -7.93 -11.01
N ARG A 223 -21.49 -6.76 -10.36
CA ARG A 223 -20.81 -5.53 -10.79
C ARG A 223 -20.27 -4.75 -9.59
N PHE A 224 -19.21 -3.98 -9.78
CA PHE A 224 -18.72 -3.02 -8.79
C PHE A 224 -18.40 -1.68 -9.46
N LYS A 225 -18.92 -0.56 -8.93
CA LYS A 225 -18.63 0.79 -9.44
C LYS A 225 -18.91 1.89 -8.40
N LYS A 226 -18.46 3.11 -8.68
CA LYS A 226 -18.80 4.29 -7.87
C LYS A 226 -20.24 4.76 -8.15
N SER A 227 -20.94 5.19 -7.12
CA SER A 227 -22.18 5.97 -7.24
C SER A 227 -21.90 7.46 -7.26
N THR A 228 -22.64 8.21 -8.07
CA THR A 228 -22.65 9.69 -8.05
C THR A 228 -23.49 10.27 -6.91
N VAL A 229 -24.32 9.45 -6.27
CA VAL A 229 -25.21 9.85 -5.17
C VAL A 229 -25.00 8.97 -3.93
N ALA A 230 -25.20 9.55 -2.75
CA ALA A 230 -25.19 8.81 -1.49
C ALA A 230 -26.28 7.72 -1.47
N PRO A 231 -26.08 6.62 -0.73
CA PRO A 231 -27.10 5.57 -0.60
C PRO A 231 -28.39 6.12 0.02
N ALA A 232 -29.53 5.68 -0.50
CA ALA A 232 -30.82 5.94 0.15
C ALA A 232 -30.86 5.34 1.57
N THR A 233 -31.60 5.95 2.48
CA THR A 233 -31.72 5.49 3.89
C THR A 233 -32.31 4.09 4.06
N SER A 234 -32.97 3.55 3.02
CA SER A 234 -33.46 2.18 2.93
C SER A 234 -32.39 1.15 2.56
N MET A 235 -31.23 1.57 2.04
CA MET A 235 -30.14 0.68 1.65
C MET A 235 -29.29 0.30 2.87
N SER A 236 -29.01 -1.00 3.02
CA SER A 236 -28.14 -1.54 4.07
C SER A 236 -26.66 -1.25 3.81
N ALA A 237 -26.26 0.01 3.91
CA ALA A 237 -24.88 0.42 3.68
C ALA A 237 -23.94 0.05 4.86
N VAL A 238 -22.68 -0.22 4.51
CA VAL A 238 -21.56 -0.42 5.43
C VAL A 238 -20.44 0.58 5.11
N ASN A 239 -19.66 0.94 6.12
CA ASN A 239 -18.53 1.86 5.99
C ASN A 239 -17.27 1.10 5.55
N VAL A 240 -16.54 1.59 4.56
CA VAL A 240 -15.32 0.97 3.99
C VAL A 240 -14.10 1.91 3.99
N GLU A 241 -14.20 3.08 4.62
CA GLU A 241 -13.06 3.95 4.88
C GLU A 241 -12.03 3.33 5.84
N ASP A 242 -10.79 3.81 5.72
CA ASP A 242 -9.71 3.62 6.69
C ASP A 242 -9.86 4.60 7.88
N GLU A 243 -9.32 4.24 9.05
CA GLU A 243 -9.35 5.10 10.25
C GLU A 243 -8.65 6.44 10.07
N THR A 244 -7.73 6.55 9.11
CA THR A 244 -7.02 7.79 8.80
C THR A 244 -7.73 8.66 7.76
N SER A 245 -8.77 8.15 7.09
CA SER A 245 -9.61 8.89 6.13
C SER A 245 -10.25 10.14 6.77
N ASP A 246 -10.46 11.17 5.96
CA ASP A 246 -11.20 12.38 6.33
C ASP A 246 -12.64 12.38 5.82
N TYR A 247 -12.98 11.39 4.99
CA TYR A 247 -14.30 11.18 4.42
C TYR A 247 -14.80 9.77 4.74
N GLU A 248 -16.10 9.69 5.00
CA GLU A 248 -16.82 8.42 5.03
C GLU A 248 -16.91 7.83 3.61
N ILE A 249 -16.76 6.51 3.49
CA ILE A 249 -16.94 5.80 2.24
C ILE A 249 -17.99 4.72 2.48
N LYS A 250 -19.20 4.91 1.95
CA LYS A 250 -20.29 3.94 2.06
C LYS A 250 -20.19 2.89 0.96
N LEU A 251 -20.52 1.65 1.27
CA LEU A 251 -20.65 0.52 0.34
C LEU A 251 -22.01 -0.17 0.55
N TRP A 252 -22.73 -0.50 -0.52
CA TRP A 252 -23.98 -1.27 -0.47
C TRP A 252 -24.19 -2.09 -1.74
N LEU A 253 -25.09 -3.09 -1.69
CA LEU A 253 -25.53 -3.85 -2.86
C LEU A 253 -26.92 -3.39 -3.28
N ASP A 254 -27.07 -2.96 -4.54
CA ASP A 254 -28.40 -2.83 -5.15
C ASP A 254 -28.84 -4.21 -5.69
N PRO A 255 -29.94 -4.80 -5.18
CA PRO A 255 -30.39 -6.12 -5.62
C PRO A 255 -31.04 -6.12 -7.01
N THR A 256 -31.42 -4.95 -7.54
CA THR A 256 -32.13 -4.81 -8.82
C THR A 256 -31.18 -4.98 -10.01
N ASP A 257 -30.00 -4.36 -9.95
CA ASP A 257 -28.96 -4.44 -10.98
C ASP A 257 -27.75 -5.31 -10.58
N LYS A 258 -27.76 -5.83 -9.33
CA LYS A 258 -26.71 -6.65 -8.71
C LYS A 258 -25.34 -5.96 -8.61
N THR A 259 -25.34 -4.64 -8.52
CA THR A 259 -24.12 -3.83 -8.38
C THR A 259 -23.82 -3.54 -6.93
N ALA A 260 -22.59 -3.84 -6.51
CA ALA A 260 -21.99 -3.25 -5.33
C ALA A 260 -21.57 -1.80 -5.66
N TYR A 261 -22.31 -0.85 -5.13
CA TYR A 261 -22.01 0.57 -5.24
C TYR A 261 -21.18 1.02 -4.05
N TYR A 262 -20.18 1.86 -4.29
CA TYR A 262 -19.57 2.67 -3.24
C TYR A 262 -19.78 4.16 -3.48
N TYR A 263 -19.84 4.95 -2.41
CA TYR A 263 -19.96 6.41 -2.46
C TYR A 263 -18.98 7.06 -1.49
N ALA A 264 -18.30 8.10 -1.99
CA ALA A 264 -17.53 9.07 -1.23
C ALA A 264 -17.81 10.44 -1.87
N GLU A 265 -17.82 11.50 -1.05
CA GLU A 265 -18.04 12.88 -1.51
C GLU A 265 -17.01 13.33 -2.57
N PRO A 266 -15.69 13.22 -2.36
CA PRO A 266 -14.71 13.62 -3.37
C PRO A 266 -14.72 12.65 -4.56
N GLU A 267 -14.37 13.15 -5.75
CA GLU A 267 -14.34 12.33 -6.96
C GLU A 267 -13.37 11.15 -6.85
N LYS A 268 -12.12 11.43 -6.44
CA LYS A 268 -11.06 10.42 -6.27
C LYS A 268 -11.07 9.81 -4.88
N VAL A 269 -10.82 8.50 -4.81
CA VAL A 269 -10.62 7.75 -3.57
C VAL A 269 -9.26 7.08 -3.61
N TYR A 270 -8.41 7.36 -2.62
CA TYR A 270 -7.12 6.70 -2.48
C TYR A 270 -7.32 5.26 -2.00
N LEU A 271 -6.54 4.34 -2.54
CA LEU A 271 -6.42 2.99 -1.98
C LEU A 271 -5.35 2.94 -0.88
N ASN A 272 -5.53 2.01 0.05
CA ASN A 272 -4.62 1.80 1.17
C ASN A 272 -3.22 1.37 0.68
N THR A 273 -2.18 1.68 1.46
CA THR A 273 -0.81 1.18 1.20
C THR A 273 -0.80 -0.35 1.02
N ASP A 274 -1.61 -1.04 1.81
CA ASP A 274 -1.89 -2.46 1.68
C ASP A 274 -3.24 -2.72 0.98
N SER A 275 -3.20 -2.80 -0.35
CA SER A 275 -4.35 -3.16 -1.20
C SER A 275 -4.31 -4.63 -1.65
N GLY A 276 -3.48 -5.45 -1.00
CA GLY A 276 -3.42 -6.88 -1.25
C GLY A 276 -4.80 -7.54 -1.04
N ARG A 277 -5.15 -8.46 -1.93
CA ARG A 277 -6.40 -9.24 -1.94
C ARG A 277 -7.72 -8.45 -2.03
N MET A 278 -7.70 -7.17 -2.41
CA MET A 278 -8.90 -6.31 -2.44
C MET A 278 -10.12 -6.92 -3.16
N PHE A 279 -9.92 -7.55 -4.32
CA PHE A 279 -10.95 -8.25 -5.10
C PHE A 279 -10.65 -9.75 -5.27
N ASN A 280 -9.89 -10.35 -4.35
CA ASN A 280 -9.47 -11.74 -4.44
C ASN A 280 -10.63 -12.73 -4.25
N SER A 281 -10.56 -13.87 -4.96
CA SER A 281 -11.51 -14.98 -4.87
C SER A 281 -10.83 -16.39 -4.88
N ILE A 282 -10.13 -16.75 -3.80
CA ILE A 282 -9.56 -18.11 -3.61
C ILE A 282 -10.51 -19.12 -2.93
N TYR A 283 -10.59 -20.32 -3.51
CA TYR A 283 -11.58 -21.38 -3.27
C TYR A 283 -12.04 -21.70 -1.82
N TYR A 284 -11.25 -21.44 -0.78
CA TYR A 284 -11.53 -21.86 0.61
C TYR A 284 -12.40 -20.89 1.42
N GLU A 285 -12.64 -19.68 0.93
CA GLU A 285 -13.59 -18.75 1.55
C GLU A 285 -14.96 -18.81 0.83
N GLN A 286 -16.00 -18.21 1.43
CA GLN A 286 -17.29 -18.01 0.78
C GLN A 286 -17.26 -16.65 0.07
N GLU A 287 -17.12 -16.64 -1.26
CA GLU A 287 -16.59 -15.46 -1.96
C GLU A 287 -17.45 -14.92 -3.09
N ILE A 288 -17.06 -13.70 -3.49
CA ILE A 288 -17.57 -12.92 -4.60
C ILE A 288 -17.10 -13.53 -5.94
N LYS A 289 -17.55 -14.75 -6.23
CA LYS A 289 -17.22 -15.50 -7.46
C LYS A 289 -18.00 -15.03 -8.69
N ASN A 290 -18.70 -13.89 -8.58
CA ASN A 290 -19.77 -13.49 -9.49
C ASN A 290 -19.54 -12.18 -10.22
N ILE A 291 -18.53 -11.37 -9.85
CA ILE A 291 -18.21 -10.12 -10.55
C ILE A 291 -17.89 -10.40 -12.03
N LEU A 292 -18.66 -9.76 -12.90
CA LEU A 292 -18.55 -9.77 -14.36
C LEU A 292 -17.93 -8.47 -14.90
N GLU A 293 -18.02 -7.39 -14.12
CA GLU A 293 -17.63 -6.03 -14.51
C GLU A 293 -17.15 -5.23 -13.27
N ILE A 294 -16.08 -4.46 -13.42
CA ILE A 294 -15.49 -3.67 -12.36
C ILE A 294 -15.01 -2.31 -12.88
N ASP A 295 -15.48 -1.23 -12.27
CA ASP A 295 -15.03 0.13 -12.54
C ASP A 295 -14.09 0.62 -11.41
N LEU A 296 -12.87 0.96 -11.81
CA LEU A 296 -11.77 1.40 -10.96
C LEU A 296 -11.29 2.83 -11.32
N SER A 297 -12.02 3.54 -12.18
CA SER A 297 -11.62 4.83 -12.75
C SER A 297 -11.39 5.93 -11.70
N ASN A 298 -12.17 5.91 -10.61
CA ASN A 298 -12.04 6.87 -9.50
C ASN A 298 -11.00 6.49 -8.43
N PHE A 299 -10.31 5.34 -8.55
CA PHE A 299 -9.28 4.95 -7.59
C PHE A 299 -7.91 5.57 -7.89
N ASP A 300 -7.28 6.12 -6.86
CA ASP A 300 -5.90 6.60 -6.89
C ASP A 300 -5.00 5.60 -6.14
N THR A 301 -4.13 4.92 -6.88
CA THR A 301 -3.21 3.91 -6.32
C THR A 301 -1.82 4.45 -5.99
N SER A 302 -1.58 5.76 -6.08
CA SER A 302 -0.25 6.38 -5.90
C SER A 302 0.36 6.23 -4.50
N LYS A 303 -0.38 5.65 -3.55
CA LYS A 303 0.04 5.31 -2.19
C LYS A 303 0.26 3.81 -1.98
N VAL A 304 -0.18 2.96 -2.91
CA VAL A 304 -0.16 1.49 -2.75
C VAL A 304 1.27 0.96 -2.83
N THR A 305 1.63 0.10 -1.86
CA THR A 305 2.91 -0.61 -1.80
C THR A 305 2.73 -2.12 -1.96
N ASN A 306 1.54 -2.67 -1.69
CA ASN A 306 1.21 -4.08 -1.86
C ASN A 306 -0.03 -4.26 -2.74
N MET A 307 0.11 -4.99 -3.85
CA MET A 307 -0.97 -5.42 -4.75
C MET A 307 -1.07 -6.95 -4.87
N SER A 308 -0.46 -7.70 -3.93
CA SER A 308 -0.50 -9.17 -3.93
C SER A 308 -1.94 -9.71 -4.01
N SER A 309 -2.18 -10.59 -4.97
CA SER A 309 -3.49 -11.18 -5.25
C SER A 309 -4.64 -10.19 -5.43
N MET A 310 -4.40 -8.91 -5.76
CA MET A 310 -5.43 -7.86 -5.78
C MET A 310 -6.66 -8.23 -6.62
N PHE A 311 -6.47 -8.88 -7.78
CA PHE A 311 -7.52 -9.40 -8.67
C PHE A 311 -7.48 -10.93 -8.78
N GLY A 312 -6.74 -11.59 -7.89
CA GLY A 312 -6.49 -13.03 -7.95
C GLY A 312 -7.78 -13.83 -7.93
N SER A 313 -7.94 -14.74 -8.88
CA SER A 313 -9.03 -15.69 -9.08
C SER A 313 -10.39 -15.06 -9.40
N MET A 314 -10.42 -13.83 -9.92
CA MET A 314 -11.59 -13.21 -10.58
C MET A 314 -11.93 -13.91 -11.93
N SER A 315 -12.17 -15.21 -11.88
CA SER A 315 -12.31 -16.14 -13.01
C SER A 315 -13.46 -15.87 -13.97
N LYS A 316 -14.42 -14.99 -13.61
CA LYS A 316 -15.52 -14.58 -14.47
C LYS A 316 -15.27 -13.29 -15.25
N LEU A 317 -14.32 -12.47 -14.82
CA LEU A 317 -14.06 -11.14 -15.40
C LEU A 317 -13.44 -11.30 -16.80
N THR A 318 -14.00 -10.62 -17.79
CA THR A 318 -13.57 -10.67 -19.21
C THR A 318 -12.76 -9.46 -19.65
N THR A 319 -12.85 -8.34 -18.92
CA THR A 319 -12.11 -7.10 -19.15
C THR A 319 -11.69 -6.48 -17.82
N LEU A 320 -10.50 -5.87 -17.77
CA LEU A 320 -10.00 -5.14 -16.60
C LEU A 320 -9.30 -3.87 -17.08
N ASN A 321 -9.80 -2.71 -16.67
CA ASN A 321 -9.20 -1.42 -17.01
C ASN A 321 -8.34 -0.92 -15.84
N LEU A 322 -7.03 -0.75 -16.09
CA LEU A 322 -6.04 -0.31 -15.11
C LEU A 322 -5.39 1.03 -15.49
N SER A 323 -5.97 1.80 -16.43
CA SER A 323 -5.36 3.05 -16.92
C SER A 323 -5.22 4.15 -15.86
N SER A 324 -5.99 4.09 -14.77
CA SER A 324 -5.86 4.97 -13.60
C SER A 324 -4.75 4.55 -12.62
N PHE A 325 -4.17 3.35 -12.77
CA PHE A 325 -3.22 2.82 -11.80
C PHE A 325 -1.85 3.49 -11.93
N ASN A 326 -1.34 3.94 -10.79
CA ASN A 326 0.05 4.31 -10.57
C ASN A 326 0.69 3.23 -9.68
N THR A 327 1.62 2.46 -10.22
CA THR A 327 2.30 1.36 -9.51
C THR A 327 3.70 1.73 -9.00
N SER A 328 4.15 2.98 -9.15
CA SER A 328 5.52 3.44 -8.86
C SER A 328 6.00 3.33 -7.41
N LYS A 329 5.18 2.79 -6.49
CA LYS A 329 5.54 2.47 -5.09
C LYS A 329 5.30 1.01 -4.72
N VAL A 330 4.79 0.19 -5.63
CA VAL A 330 4.45 -1.22 -5.38
C VAL A 330 5.73 -2.05 -5.28
N ALA A 331 5.83 -2.82 -4.19
CA ALA A 331 6.92 -3.75 -3.92
C ALA A 331 6.52 -5.22 -4.10
N ASP A 332 5.22 -5.52 -3.99
CA ASP A 332 4.67 -6.88 -4.10
C ASP A 332 3.51 -6.91 -5.11
N MET A 333 3.69 -7.68 -6.19
CA MET A 333 2.67 -7.99 -7.21
C MET A 333 2.40 -9.51 -7.30
N SER A 334 2.82 -10.29 -6.29
CA SER A 334 2.66 -11.74 -6.28
C SER A 334 1.19 -12.13 -6.48
N ASN A 335 0.94 -13.03 -7.43
CA ASN A 335 -0.39 -13.55 -7.76
C ASN A 335 -1.43 -12.48 -8.16
N MET A 336 -1.03 -11.25 -8.53
CA MET A 336 -1.94 -10.12 -8.74
C MET A 336 -3.10 -10.42 -9.71
N PHE A 337 -2.83 -11.17 -10.78
CA PHE A 337 -3.81 -11.61 -11.80
C PHE A 337 -3.97 -13.14 -11.87
N TYR A 338 -3.43 -13.86 -10.88
CA TYR A 338 -3.51 -15.33 -10.78
C TYR A 338 -4.93 -15.82 -11.03
N GLY A 339 -5.18 -16.86 -11.83
CA GLY A 339 -6.50 -17.48 -11.95
C GLY A 339 -7.59 -16.64 -12.63
N MET A 340 -7.25 -15.53 -13.29
CA MET A 340 -8.20 -14.71 -14.07
C MET A 340 -8.58 -15.37 -15.41
N SER A 341 -9.22 -16.53 -15.32
CA SER A 341 -9.31 -17.52 -16.41
C SER A 341 -10.14 -17.14 -17.64
N LYS A 342 -10.86 -16.01 -17.62
CA LYS A 342 -11.65 -15.51 -18.77
C LYS A 342 -11.09 -14.22 -19.38
N LEU A 343 -10.03 -13.65 -18.82
CA LEU A 343 -9.43 -12.43 -19.34
C LEU A 343 -8.69 -12.74 -20.65
N THR A 344 -9.08 -12.09 -21.75
CA THR A 344 -8.50 -12.30 -23.08
C THR A 344 -7.49 -11.23 -23.49
N ASN A 345 -7.48 -10.09 -22.78
CA ASN A 345 -6.51 -9.01 -22.97
C ASN A 345 -6.24 -8.31 -21.63
N LEU A 346 -5.00 -7.88 -21.42
CA LEU A 346 -4.57 -7.14 -20.22
C LEU A 346 -3.55 -6.09 -20.64
N ASN A 347 -3.87 -4.81 -20.43
CA ASN A 347 -2.97 -3.69 -20.72
C ASN A 347 -2.19 -3.30 -19.45
N LEU A 348 -0.86 -3.34 -19.53
CA LEU A 348 0.07 -3.00 -18.44
C LEU A 348 1.06 -1.90 -18.84
N SER A 349 0.81 -1.17 -19.93
CA SER A 349 1.75 -0.17 -20.47
C SER A 349 2.04 0.99 -19.50
N ASN A 350 1.19 1.21 -18.49
CA ASN A 350 1.36 2.21 -17.42
C ASN A 350 2.01 1.67 -16.14
N PHE A 351 2.39 0.39 -16.08
CA PHE A 351 2.99 -0.21 -14.88
C PHE A 351 4.49 0.13 -14.77
N ASP A 352 4.83 0.96 -13.78
CA ASP A 352 6.17 1.04 -13.22
C ASP A 352 6.35 -0.13 -12.24
N THR A 353 7.28 -1.03 -12.55
CA THR A 353 7.64 -2.20 -11.72
C THR A 353 9.01 -2.08 -11.05
N SER A 354 9.69 -0.93 -11.18
CA SER A 354 11.07 -0.68 -10.73
C SER A 354 11.32 -0.81 -9.23
N LYS A 355 10.30 -1.11 -8.42
CA LYS A 355 10.39 -1.37 -6.97
C LYS A 355 9.89 -2.76 -6.57
N VAL A 356 9.35 -3.54 -7.50
CA VAL A 356 8.78 -4.86 -7.24
C VAL A 356 9.89 -5.86 -6.93
N THR A 357 9.74 -6.57 -5.82
CA THR A 357 10.66 -7.64 -5.38
C THR A 357 10.06 -9.04 -5.55
N ASP A 358 8.72 -9.16 -5.59
CA ASP A 358 8.02 -10.44 -5.79
C ASP A 358 6.98 -10.33 -6.92
N MET A 359 7.15 -11.18 -7.94
CA MET A 359 6.23 -11.37 -9.07
C MET A 359 5.71 -12.81 -9.16
N SER A 360 5.84 -13.60 -8.09
CA SER A 360 5.51 -15.02 -8.11
C SER A 360 4.03 -15.25 -8.41
N GLY A 361 3.75 -16.15 -9.35
CA GLY A 361 2.39 -16.47 -9.81
C GLY A 361 1.60 -15.32 -10.44
N MET A 362 2.22 -14.17 -10.74
CA MET A 362 1.53 -12.93 -11.17
C MET A 362 0.53 -13.15 -12.31
N PHE A 363 0.87 -13.99 -13.30
CA PHE A 363 0.01 -14.35 -14.45
C PHE A 363 -0.37 -15.83 -14.49
N SER A 364 -0.15 -16.56 -13.39
CA SER A 364 -0.39 -18.00 -13.34
C SER A 364 -1.87 -18.34 -13.50
N ILE A 365 -2.19 -19.43 -14.21
CA ILE A 365 -3.56 -19.87 -14.50
C ILE A 365 -4.39 -18.74 -15.18
N MET A 366 -3.80 -18.07 -16.18
CA MET A 366 -4.49 -17.13 -17.08
C MET A 366 -4.69 -17.72 -18.50
N PRO A 367 -5.45 -18.81 -18.65
CA PRO A 367 -5.55 -19.55 -19.91
C PRO A 367 -6.28 -18.87 -21.06
N SER A 368 -6.96 -17.75 -20.86
CA SER A 368 -7.64 -17.04 -21.97
C SER A 368 -6.74 -16.04 -22.70
N LEU A 369 -5.56 -15.72 -22.17
CA LEU A 369 -4.56 -14.89 -22.85
C LEU A 369 -3.87 -15.69 -23.97
N THR A 370 -3.81 -15.08 -25.16
CA THR A 370 -3.02 -15.57 -26.31
C THR A 370 -1.74 -14.76 -26.52
N THR A 371 -1.75 -13.49 -26.09
CA THR A 371 -0.61 -12.57 -26.04
C THR A 371 -0.55 -11.88 -24.69
N LEU A 372 0.65 -11.44 -24.29
CA LEU A 372 0.89 -10.65 -23.08
C LEU A 372 2.03 -9.66 -23.40
N ASP A 373 1.78 -8.36 -23.23
CA ASP A 373 2.80 -7.32 -23.35
C ASP A 373 3.27 -6.91 -21.95
N ILE A 374 4.58 -7.09 -21.71
CA ILE A 374 5.31 -6.77 -20.49
C ILE A 374 6.60 -6.00 -20.80
N SER A 375 6.67 -5.37 -21.97
CA SER A 375 7.84 -4.62 -22.45
C SER A 375 8.22 -3.41 -21.58
N SER A 376 7.30 -2.94 -20.73
CA SER A 376 7.50 -1.86 -19.75
C SER A 376 8.15 -2.32 -18.44
N PHE A 377 8.40 -3.61 -18.22
CA PHE A 377 8.77 -4.12 -16.91
C PHE A 377 10.26 -3.86 -16.57
N ASP A 378 10.52 -3.41 -15.33
CA ASP A 378 11.84 -3.42 -14.70
C ASP A 378 11.84 -4.53 -13.65
N THR A 379 12.60 -5.59 -13.92
CA THR A 379 12.73 -6.76 -13.05
C THR A 379 14.01 -6.75 -12.21
N SER A 380 14.81 -5.68 -12.27
CA SER A 380 16.15 -5.58 -11.65
C SER A 380 16.16 -5.65 -10.11
N LYS A 381 15.00 -5.74 -9.46
CA LYS A 381 14.87 -5.95 -8.00
C LYS A 381 14.10 -7.21 -7.62
N VAL A 382 13.59 -7.95 -8.60
CA VAL A 382 12.80 -9.17 -8.37
C VAL A 382 13.70 -10.29 -7.86
N THR A 383 13.31 -10.88 -6.74
CA THR A 383 14.00 -12.04 -6.14
C THR A 383 13.20 -13.35 -6.32
N ASN A 384 11.90 -13.24 -6.62
CA ASN A 384 11.00 -14.38 -6.77
C ASN A 384 10.15 -14.29 -8.05
N MET A 385 10.37 -15.23 -8.97
CA MET A 385 9.61 -15.41 -10.22
C MET A 385 8.94 -16.80 -10.29
N GLY A 386 8.83 -17.50 -9.16
CA GLY A 386 8.18 -18.81 -9.11
C GLY A 386 6.74 -18.76 -9.64
N PHE A 387 6.33 -19.75 -10.42
CA PHE A 387 5.00 -19.86 -11.05
C PHE A 387 4.60 -18.71 -11.99
N MET A 388 5.46 -17.71 -12.30
CA MET A 388 5.04 -16.42 -12.89
C MET A 388 4.13 -16.56 -14.12
N PHE A 389 4.40 -17.52 -15.02
CA PHE A 389 3.63 -17.81 -16.23
C PHE A 389 3.03 -19.24 -16.26
N SER A 390 2.94 -19.91 -15.10
CA SER A 390 2.46 -21.30 -15.04
C SER A 390 1.02 -21.43 -15.56
N ASP A 391 0.76 -22.48 -16.34
CA ASP A 391 -0.55 -22.85 -16.86
C ASP A 391 -1.20 -21.80 -17.80
N MET A 392 -0.39 -20.90 -18.38
CA MET A 392 -0.78 -20.01 -19.50
C MET A 392 -0.87 -20.77 -20.83
N TYR A 393 -1.66 -21.86 -20.88
CA TYR A 393 -1.63 -22.86 -21.96
C TYR A 393 -2.06 -22.36 -23.35
N ASN A 394 -2.63 -21.17 -23.48
CA ASN A 394 -2.99 -20.58 -24.78
C ASN A 394 -1.99 -19.53 -25.30
N LEU A 395 -0.99 -19.12 -24.51
CA LEU A 395 -0.01 -18.12 -24.90
C LEU A 395 0.89 -18.67 -26.03
N THR A 396 0.95 -17.98 -27.17
CA THR A 396 1.69 -18.44 -28.35
C THR A 396 3.07 -17.82 -28.49
N THR A 397 3.29 -16.66 -27.87
CA THR A 397 4.55 -15.91 -27.88
C THR A 397 4.72 -15.21 -26.53
N LEU A 398 5.96 -15.13 -26.05
CA LEU A 398 6.34 -14.40 -24.84
C LEU A 398 7.68 -13.73 -25.09
N ASP A 399 7.72 -12.39 -25.06
CA ASP A 399 8.97 -11.64 -25.04
C ASP A 399 9.31 -11.29 -23.59
N ILE A 400 10.49 -11.72 -23.16
CA ILE A 400 11.09 -11.49 -21.84
C ILE A 400 12.52 -10.99 -21.98
N SER A 401 12.94 -10.52 -23.16
CA SER A 401 14.30 -10.02 -23.44
C SER A 401 14.77 -8.87 -22.53
N ILE A 402 13.82 -8.20 -21.89
CA ILE A 402 13.99 -7.11 -20.91
C ILE A 402 14.23 -7.60 -19.47
N PHE A 403 14.24 -8.92 -19.20
CA PHE A 403 14.31 -9.44 -17.83
C PHE A 403 15.74 -9.42 -17.27
N ASP A 404 15.95 -8.69 -16.16
CA ASP A 404 17.11 -8.85 -15.28
C ASP A 404 16.79 -9.90 -14.22
N THR A 405 17.42 -11.07 -14.35
CA THR A 405 17.24 -12.21 -13.45
C THR A 405 18.34 -12.33 -12.40
N SER A 406 19.32 -11.41 -12.39
CA SER A 406 20.54 -11.49 -11.55
C SER A 406 20.32 -11.46 -10.04
N LYS A 407 19.08 -11.25 -9.57
CA LYS A 407 18.70 -11.30 -8.14
C LYS A 407 17.70 -12.41 -7.82
N VAL A 408 17.23 -13.15 -8.81
CA VAL A 408 16.20 -14.20 -8.64
C VAL A 408 16.80 -15.42 -7.96
N THR A 409 16.15 -15.88 -6.88
CA THR A 409 16.55 -17.08 -6.13
C THR A 409 15.55 -18.24 -6.29
N TYR A 410 14.34 -17.96 -6.78
CA TYR A 410 13.26 -18.93 -6.98
C TYR A 410 12.63 -18.82 -8.39
N MET A 411 12.72 -19.89 -9.18
CA MET A 411 12.12 -20.04 -10.53
C MET A 411 11.24 -21.30 -10.68
N ARG A 412 10.88 -21.95 -9.57
CA ARG A 412 10.03 -23.16 -9.57
C ARG A 412 8.73 -22.91 -10.33
N TYR A 413 8.35 -23.81 -11.24
CA TYR A 413 7.19 -23.69 -12.16
C TYR A 413 7.13 -22.45 -13.08
N MET A 414 8.19 -21.67 -13.26
CA MET A 414 8.12 -20.36 -13.95
C MET A 414 7.42 -20.40 -15.32
N PHE A 415 7.67 -21.44 -16.14
CA PHE A 415 7.08 -21.66 -17.47
C PHE A 415 6.28 -22.97 -17.58
N ASN A 416 5.84 -23.53 -16.45
CA ASN A 416 5.13 -24.81 -16.42
C ASN A 416 3.82 -24.77 -17.24
N ASN A 417 3.52 -25.84 -17.97
CA ASN A 417 2.32 -26.02 -18.80
C ASN A 417 2.05 -24.92 -19.84
N MET A 418 3.06 -24.17 -20.28
CA MET A 418 2.98 -23.24 -21.42
C MET A 418 2.97 -23.99 -22.77
N SER A 419 2.01 -24.92 -22.93
CA SER A 419 2.03 -25.98 -23.92
C SER A 419 1.89 -25.52 -25.38
N LYS A 420 1.42 -24.30 -25.66
CA LYS A 420 1.37 -23.72 -27.00
C LYS A 420 2.62 -22.95 -27.44
N LEU A 421 3.53 -22.62 -26.52
CA LEU A 421 4.72 -21.86 -26.85
C LEU A 421 5.68 -22.72 -27.70
N THR A 422 6.11 -22.19 -28.84
CA THR A 422 6.99 -22.90 -29.80
C THR A 422 8.45 -22.45 -29.75
N THR A 423 8.72 -21.29 -29.17
CA THR A 423 10.07 -20.72 -28.94
C THR A 423 10.11 -19.96 -27.62
N LEU A 424 11.25 -20.01 -26.92
CA LEU A 424 11.49 -19.24 -25.71
C LEU A 424 12.97 -18.81 -25.70
N ASN A 425 13.26 -17.52 -25.55
CA ASN A 425 14.62 -17.00 -25.55
C ASN A 425 15.08 -16.69 -24.12
N LEU A 426 16.09 -17.42 -23.64
CA LEU A 426 16.64 -17.32 -22.28
C LEU A 426 18.13 -16.93 -22.27
N SER A 427 18.70 -16.52 -23.40
CA SER A 427 20.15 -16.30 -23.56
C SER A 427 20.74 -15.21 -22.65
N HIS A 428 19.90 -14.37 -22.06
CA HIS A 428 20.26 -13.29 -21.15
C HIS A 428 19.97 -13.61 -19.67
N PHE A 429 19.46 -14.81 -19.34
CA PHE A 429 19.16 -15.19 -17.97
C PHE A 429 20.43 -15.41 -17.14
N ASP A 430 20.51 -14.78 -15.97
CA ASP A 430 21.48 -15.09 -14.92
C ASP A 430 20.76 -15.94 -13.85
N THR A 431 21.11 -17.22 -13.76
CA THR A 431 20.53 -18.15 -12.79
C THR A 431 21.47 -18.47 -11.62
N SER A 432 22.61 -17.78 -11.49
CA SER A 432 23.68 -18.08 -10.50
C SER A 432 23.24 -18.09 -9.04
N LYS A 433 22.10 -17.46 -8.73
CA LYS A 433 21.51 -17.40 -7.37
C LYS A 433 20.27 -18.28 -7.20
N VAL A 434 19.82 -18.97 -8.25
CA VAL A 434 18.61 -19.80 -8.22
C VAL A 434 18.87 -21.10 -7.48
N THR A 435 18.04 -21.39 -6.47
CA THR A 435 18.19 -22.59 -5.63
C THR A 435 17.18 -23.69 -5.97
N ASN A 436 16.09 -23.34 -6.67
CA ASN A 436 14.99 -24.26 -7.00
C ASN A 436 14.46 -24.00 -8.42
N MET A 437 14.63 -25.00 -9.28
CA MET A 437 14.16 -25.03 -10.68
C MET A 437 13.12 -26.14 -10.91
N GLY A 438 12.50 -26.67 -9.85
CA GLY A 438 11.52 -27.74 -9.96
C GLY A 438 10.36 -27.35 -10.90
N TYR A 439 9.99 -28.23 -11.81
CA TYR A 439 8.95 -28.03 -12.84
C TYR A 439 9.16 -26.81 -13.77
N MET A 440 10.33 -26.17 -13.81
CA MET A 440 10.51 -24.88 -14.49
C MET A 440 10.02 -24.86 -15.96
N PHE A 441 10.22 -25.96 -16.70
CA PHE A 441 9.80 -26.13 -18.11
C PHE A 441 8.83 -27.32 -18.31
N SER A 442 8.28 -27.85 -17.22
CA SER A 442 7.37 -29.00 -17.25
C SER A 442 6.16 -28.71 -18.15
N GLY A 443 5.76 -29.65 -19.00
CA GLY A 443 4.56 -29.53 -19.85
C GLY A 443 4.67 -28.53 -21.01
N MET A 444 5.85 -28.00 -21.32
CA MET A 444 6.11 -27.20 -22.53
C MET A 444 6.15 -28.08 -23.80
N SER A 445 5.04 -28.77 -24.09
CA SER A 445 4.98 -29.88 -25.04
C SER A 445 5.29 -29.53 -26.49
N ASN A 446 5.04 -28.28 -26.92
CA ASN A 446 5.27 -27.83 -28.30
C ASN A 446 6.68 -27.29 -28.57
N LEU A 447 7.51 -27.10 -27.53
CA LEU A 447 8.85 -26.56 -27.69
C LEU A 447 9.75 -27.62 -28.37
N THR A 448 10.38 -27.25 -29.49
CA THR A 448 11.25 -28.14 -30.29
C THR A 448 12.74 -27.95 -30.03
N ASN A 449 13.13 -26.81 -29.46
CA ASN A 449 14.48 -26.49 -29.03
C ASN A 449 14.42 -25.62 -27.76
N LEU A 450 15.32 -25.89 -26.80
CA LEU A 450 15.49 -25.09 -25.59
C LEU A 450 16.98 -24.83 -25.40
N ASP A 451 17.38 -23.56 -25.52
CA ASP A 451 18.75 -23.12 -25.25
C ASP A 451 18.88 -22.73 -23.77
N LEU A 452 19.83 -23.37 -23.08
CA LEU A 452 20.13 -23.19 -21.66
C LEU A 452 21.60 -22.80 -21.44
N SER A 453 22.32 -22.39 -22.49
CA SER A 453 23.76 -22.10 -22.45
C SER A 453 24.17 -20.99 -21.46
N SER A 454 23.23 -20.12 -21.08
CA SER A 454 23.38 -19.07 -20.07
C SER A 454 23.22 -19.55 -18.62
N PHE A 455 22.69 -20.76 -18.39
CA PHE A 455 22.32 -21.20 -17.05
C PHE A 455 23.55 -21.58 -16.21
N ASP A 456 23.67 -20.98 -15.03
CA ASP A 456 24.48 -21.47 -13.92
C ASP A 456 23.56 -22.18 -12.92
N THR A 457 23.84 -23.45 -12.62
CA THR A 457 23.05 -24.25 -11.67
C THR A 457 23.83 -24.65 -10.41
N SER A 458 25.00 -24.06 -10.18
CA SER A 458 25.88 -24.37 -9.04
C SER A 458 25.27 -24.10 -7.66
N MET A 459 24.12 -23.42 -7.58
CA MET A 459 23.34 -23.21 -6.35
C MET A 459 22.03 -24.02 -6.29
N VAL A 460 21.67 -24.75 -7.35
CA VAL A 460 20.40 -25.47 -7.44
C VAL A 460 20.45 -26.74 -6.59
N THR A 461 19.45 -26.89 -5.72
CA THR A 461 19.28 -28.08 -4.87
C THR A 461 18.13 -28.99 -5.32
N ASN A 462 17.21 -28.46 -6.13
CA ASN A 462 15.98 -29.14 -6.54
C ASN A 462 15.71 -28.98 -8.04
N MET A 463 15.74 -30.10 -8.76
CA MET A 463 15.42 -30.22 -10.20
C MET A 463 14.22 -31.16 -10.45
N TYR A 464 13.35 -31.34 -9.45
CA TYR A 464 12.15 -32.16 -9.53
C TYR A 464 11.35 -31.82 -10.80
N ALA A 465 11.10 -32.80 -11.68
CA ALA A 465 10.30 -32.70 -12.90
C ALA A 465 10.65 -31.52 -13.83
N MET A 466 11.88 -30.99 -13.79
CA MET A 466 12.27 -29.75 -14.48
C MET A 466 11.91 -29.73 -15.98
N PHE A 467 12.05 -30.87 -16.67
CA PHE A 467 11.76 -31.04 -18.10
C PHE A 467 10.65 -32.08 -18.37
N SER A 468 9.81 -32.39 -17.38
CA SER A 468 8.75 -33.42 -17.52
C SER A 468 7.77 -33.05 -18.63
N ASP A 469 7.31 -34.04 -19.40
CA ASP A 469 6.28 -33.92 -20.45
C ASP A 469 6.62 -32.90 -21.57
N MET A 470 7.90 -32.55 -21.75
CA MET A 470 8.41 -31.79 -22.92
C MET A 470 8.48 -32.69 -24.17
N SER A 471 7.31 -33.06 -24.69
CA SER A 471 7.18 -34.18 -25.63
C SER A 471 7.82 -34.00 -27.00
N ASN A 472 7.92 -32.78 -27.54
CA ASN A 472 8.45 -32.52 -28.88
C ASN A 472 9.96 -32.25 -28.93
N LEU A 473 10.64 -32.18 -27.79
CA LEU A 473 12.08 -31.94 -27.72
C LEU A 473 12.85 -33.17 -28.22
N THR A 474 13.75 -32.98 -29.19
CA THR A 474 14.53 -34.07 -29.83
C THR A 474 15.97 -34.15 -29.32
N ALA A 475 16.51 -33.05 -28.81
CA ALA A 475 17.81 -32.95 -28.17
C ALA A 475 17.74 -31.92 -27.03
N LEU A 476 18.54 -32.12 -25.98
CA LEU A 476 18.65 -31.21 -24.84
C LEU A 476 20.12 -31.11 -24.44
N ASN A 477 20.70 -29.92 -24.58
CA ASN A 477 22.07 -29.67 -24.15
C ASN A 477 22.08 -29.30 -22.67
N LEU A 478 22.83 -30.05 -21.86
CA LEU A 478 22.96 -29.84 -20.41
C LEU A 478 24.42 -29.68 -19.98
N SER A 479 25.37 -29.48 -20.92
CA SER A 479 26.80 -29.55 -20.65
C SER A 479 27.34 -28.52 -19.64
N ASN A 480 26.59 -27.43 -19.42
CA ASN A 480 26.89 -26.36 -18.47
C ASN A 480 26.28 -26.56 -17.07
N PHE A 481 25.45 -27.58 -16.86
CA PHE A 481 24.84 -27.82 -15.54
C PHE A 481 25.88 -28.32 -14.52
N ASP A 482 25.97 -27.62 -13.38
CA ASP A 482 26.53 -28.16 -12.15
C ASP A 482 25.38 -28.73 -11.32
N THR A 483 25.48 -30.02 -10.95
CA THR A 483 24.48 -30.72 -10.13
C THR A 483 25.00 -31.14 -8.75
N SER A 484 26.19 -30.70 -8.36
CA SER A 484 26.88 -31.12 -7.11
C SER A 484 26.09 -30.86 -5.82
N LYS A 485 25.12 -29.94 -5.85
CA LYS A 485 24.22 -29.62 -4.72
C LYS A 485 22.79 -30.18 -4.88
N VAL A 486 22.49 -30.84 -5.99
CA VAL A 486 21.14 -31.35 -6.28
C VAL A 486 20.85 -32.57 -5.41
N THR A 487 19.75 -32.53 -4.66
CA THR A 487 19.32 -33.64 -3.79
C THR A 487 18.19 -34.47 -4.40
N THR A 488 17.42 -33.90 -5.35
CA THR A 488 16.33 -34.61 -6.04
C THR A 488 16.29 -34.29 -7.54
N MET A 489 16.19 -35.35 -8.33
CA MET A 489 15.95 -35.38 -9.77
C MET A 489 14.69 -36.21 -10.10
N TYR A 490 13.77 -36.34 -9.13
CA TYR A 490 12.48 -37.02 -9.31
C TYR A 490 11.81 -36.56 -10.62
N ALA A 491 11.44 -37.50 -11.48
CA ALA A 491 10.75 -37.25 -12.76
C ALA A 491 11.41 -36.22 -13.71
N MET A 492 12.70 -35.87 -13.54
CA MET A 492 13.35 -34.75 -14.24
C MET A 492 13.18 -34.77 -15.77
N PHE A 493 13.25 -35.95 -16.39
CA PHE A 493 13.10 -36.19 -17.84
C PHE A 493 11.91 -37.13 -18.15
N ARG A 494 10.91 -37.14 -17.27
CA ARG A 494 9.70 -37.95 -17.41
C ARG A 494 8.94 -37.57 -18.68
N ASN A 495 8.43 -38.55 -19.41
CA ASN A 495 7.62 -38.37 -20.61
C ASN A 495 8.27 -37.49 -21.70
N MET A 496 9.56 -37.70 -21.97
CA MET A 496 10.25 -37.15 -23.14
C MET A 496 10.46 -38.27 -24.18
N PRO A 497 9.45 -38.65 -24.99
CA PRO A 497 9.56 -39.74 -25.95
C PRO A 497 10.53 -39.46 -27.10
N ASN A 498 10.66 -38.19 -27.54
CA ASN A 498 11.38 -37.84 -28.77
C ASN A 498 12.90 -37.64 -28.63
N LEU A 499 13.45 -37.60 -27.40
CA LEU A 499 14.90 -37.62 -27.20
C LEU A 499 15.49 -38.93 -27.73
N THR A 500 16.56 -38.85 -28.52
CA THR A 500 17.29 -40.02 -29.03
C THR A 500 18.46 -40.41 -28.12
N THR A 501 19.19 -39.40 -27.63
CA THR A 501 20.24 -39.53 -26.63
C THR A 501 20.10 -38.43 -25.59
N LEU A 502 20.70 -38.66 -24.42
CA LEU A 502 20.84 -37.64 -23.39
C LEU A 502 22.26 -37.70 -22.80
N ASP A 503 22.92 -36.55 -22.69
CA ASP A 503 24.26 -36.44 -22.13
C ASP A 503 24.19 -35.84 -20.73
N LEU A 504 24.55 -36.66 -19.74
CA LEU A 504 24.64 -36.32 -18.32
C LEU A 504 26.09 -36.50 -17.83
N SER A 505 27.08 -36.45 -18.72
CA SER A 505 28.50 -36.66 -18.36
C SER A 505 29.09 -35.57 -17.46
N ASN A 506 28.44 -34.41 -17.33
CA ASN A 506 28.79 -33.36 -16.39
C ASN A 506 28.04 -33.46 -15.05
N PHE A 507 27.12 -34.41 -14.87
CA PHE A 507 26.33 -34.51 -13.65
C PHE A 507 27.14 -35.16 -12.52
N ASP A 508 27.24 -34.46 -11.39
CA ASP A 508 27.53 -35.03 -10.08
C ASP A 508 26.22 -35.45 -9.42
N THR A 509 26.08 -36.73 -9.10
CA THR A 509 24.88 -37.31 -8.48
C THR A 509 25.14 -37.77 -7.04
N SER A 510 26.30 -37.44 -6.46
CA SER A 510 26.72 -37.91 -5.12
C SER A 510 25.76 -37.50 -3.99
N GLN A 511 25.10 -36.35 -4.12
CA GLN A 511 24.12 -35.84 -3.15
C GLN A 511 22.66 -36.21 -3.48
N VAL A 512 22.39 -36.83 -4.63
CA VAL A 512 21.03 -37.14 -5.07
C VAL A 512 20.50 -38.36 -4.31
N THR A 513 19.35 -38.22 -3.65
CA THR A 513 18.67 -39.29 -2.92
C THR A 513 17.43 -39.82 -3.63
N ASP A 514 16.85 -39.03 -4.54
CA ASP A 514 15.63 -39.36 -5.27
C ASP A 514 15.78 -39.14 -6.79
N MET A 515 15.67 -40.23 -7.55
CA MET A 515 15.58 -40.26 -9.01
C MET A 515 14.38 -41.10 -9.49
N LYS A 516 13.34 -41.22 -8.66
CA LYS A 516 12.09 -41.91 -9.01
C LYS A 516 11.48 -41.32 -10.27
N TYR A 517 11.00 -42.18 -11.15
CA TYR A 517 10.45 -41.81 -12.46
C TYR A 517 11.37 -40.95 -13.36
N MET A 518 12.67 -40.78 -13.09
CA MET A 518 13.53 -39.80 -13.77
C MET A 518 13.48 -39.87 -15.30
N PHE A 519 13.40 -41.07 -15.88
CA PHE A 519 13.22 -41.29 -17.32
C PHE A 519 11.91 -42.03 -17.66
N TYR A 520 10.94 -42.07 -16.74
CA TYR A 520 9.68 -42.80 -16.92
C TYR A 520 8.93 -42.34 -18.16
N LEU A 521 8.37 -43.29 -18.91
CA LEU A 521 7.47 -43.01 -20.02
C LEU A 521 6.06 -43.57 -19.72
N PRO A 522 4.98 -42.78 -19.85
CA PRO A 522 3.62 -43.27 -19.65
C PRO A 522 3.27 -44.40 -20.62
N TYR A 523 2.36 -45.29 -20.23
CA TYR A 523 1.96 -46.44 -21.07
C TYR A 523 1.44 -46.02 -22.46
N LYS A 524 0.73 -44.89 -22.54
CA LYS A 524 0.22 -44.32 -23.80
C LYS A 524 1.34 -43.92 -24.77
N ASP A 525 2.51 -43.53 -24.25
CA ASP A 525 3.63 -42.99 -25.02
C ASP A 525 4.72 -44.04 -25.30
N LYS A 526 4.61 -45.26 -24.72
CA LYS A 526 5.63 -46.33 -24.80
C LYS A 526 6.04 -46.77 -26.22
N LEU A 527 5.18 -46.51 -27.21
CA LEU A 527 5.43 -46.83 -28.63
C LEU A 527 6.18 -45.70 -29.35
N ASN A 528 6.20 -44.51 -28.76
CA ASN A 528 6.90 -43.33 -29.26
C ASN A 528 8.30 -43.18 -28.66
N ASP A 529 8.75 -44.13 -27.82
CA ASP A 529 10.07 -44.10 -27.20
C ASP A 529 11.17 -44.11 -28.28
N LYS A 530 12.05 -43.11 -28.23
CA LYS A 530 13.25 -43.01 -29.08
C LYS A 530 14.55 -42.98 -28.27
N LEU A 531 14.50 -43.00 -26.94
CA LEU A 531 15.70 -42.83 -26.11
C LEU A 531 16.54 -44.10 -26.14
N GLU A 532 17.64 -44.07 -26.89
CA GLU A 532 18.52 -45.22 -27.11
C GLU A 532 19.68 -45.28 -26.12
N LYS A 533 20.26 -44.13 -25.75
CA LYS A 533 21.43 -44.04 -24.86
C LYS A 533 21.37 -42.85 -23.90
N ILE A 534 21.82 -43.07 -22.67
CA ILE A 534 22.12 -42.02 -21.69
C ILE A 534 23.62 -42.07 -21.40
N TYR A 535 24.33 -40.97 -21.64
CA TYR A 535 25.77 -40.87 -21.40
C TYR A 535 26.06 -40.32 -20.00
N VAL A 536 27.06 -40.87 -19.32
CA VAL A 536 27.51 -40.46 -17.98
C VAL A 536 29.04 -40.47 -17.87
N ASN A 537 29.58 -39.83 -16.84
CA ASN A 537 30.99 -39.92 -16.44
C ASN A 537 31.26 -41.19 -15.60
N ASN A 538 32.53 -41.47 -15.30
CA ASN A 538 32.93 -42.61 -14.47
C ASN A 538 32.49 -42.46 -13.01
N ASP A 539 32.26 -41.24 -12.55
CA ASP A 539 31.95 -40.87 -11.17
C ASP A 539 30.44 -40.83 -10.88
N PHE A 540 29.62 -41.25 -11.84
CA PHE A 540 28.16 -41.27 -11.73
C PHE A 540 27.70 -42.19 -10.59
N ASN A 541 27.38 -41.57 -9.47
CA ASN A 541 27.23 -42.22 -8.18
C ASN A 541 25.75 -42.40 -7.83
N THR A 542 25.35 -43.66 -7.63
CA THR A 542 23.98 -44.04 -7.26
C THR A 542 23.89 -44.60 -5.83
N ALA A 543 24.98 -44.55 -5.05
CA ALA A 543 25.03 -45.07 -3.68
C ALA A 543 23.99 -44.39 -2.77
N SER A 544 23.89 -43.05 -2.83
CA SER A 544 23.01 -42.20 -2.02
C SER A 544 21.51 -42.35 -2.33
N LEU A 545 21.13 -43.00 -3.45
CA LEU A 545 19.73 -43.15 -3.85
C LEU A 545 18.94 -44.01 -2.86
N THR A 546 17.89 -43.42 -2.30
CA THR A 546 16.86 -44.05 -1.46
C THR A 546 15.59 -44.38 -2.22
N ASP A 547 15.21 -43.60 -3.25
CA ASP A 547 14.13 -43.95 -4.17
C ASP A 547 14.59 -43.76 -5.64
N PHE A 548 14.41 -44.81 -6.42
CA PHE A 548 14.70 -44.90 -7.85
C PHE A 548 13.61 -45.71 -8.57
N SER A 549 12.45 -45.88 -7.92
CA SER A 549 11.37 -46.71 -8.43
C SER A 549 10.90 -46.24 -9.82
N GLU A 550 10.70 -47.21 -10.72
CA GLU A 550 10.15 -47.00 -12.06
C GLU A 550 10.97 -46.03 -12.94
N MET A 551 12.24 -45.77 -12.60
CA MET A 551 13.15 -44.83 -13.26
C MET A 551 13.16 -44.97 -14.79
N PHE A 552 13.20 -46.21 -15.31
CA PHE A 552 13.25 -46.50 -16.75
C PHE A 552 11.95 -47.08 -17.30
N LYS A 553 10.82 -47.04 -16.58
CA LYS A 553 9.60 -47.76 -16.99
C LYS A 553 9.17 -47.36 -18.41
N ASN A 554 8.88 -48.36 -19.24
CA ASN A 554 8.51 -48.26 -20.65
C ASN A 554 9.57 -47.64 -21.60
N ARG A 555 10.83 -47.46 -21.18
CA ARG A 555 11.96 -47.08 -22.06
C ARG A 555 12.48 -48.29 -22.86
N ASN A 556 11.63 -48.79 -23.75
CA ASN A 556 11.84 -50.01 -24.52
C ASN A 556 13.00 -49.92 -25.53
N LYS A 557 13.42 -48.72 -25.95
CA LYS A 557 14.58 -48.49 -26.83
C LYS A 557 15.90 -48.35 -26.10
N LEU A 558 15.88 -48.00 -24.81
CA LEU A 558 17.10 -47.71 -24.05
C LEU A 558 18.01 -48.95 -23.96
N ARG A 559 19.29 -48.76 -24.24
CA ARG A 559 20.34 -49.78 -24.13
C ARG A 559 21.52 -49.22 -23.34
N GLY A 560 22.19 -50.09 -22.59
CA GLY A 560 23.51 -49.81 -22.07
C GLY A 560 24.54 -49.63 -23.19
N GLY A 561 25.71 -49.07 -22.85
CA GLY A 561 26.78 -48.77 -23.81
C GLY A 561 27.29 -49.97 -24.61
N ASN A 562 27.24 -51.17 -24.02
CA ASN A 562 27.59 -52.45 -24.65
C ASN A 562 26.35 -53.26 -25.09
N GLY A 563 25.17 -52.64 -25.10
CA GLY A 563 23.93 -53.20 -25.60
C GLY A 563 23.04 -53.89 -24.56
N SER A 564 23.38 -53.88 -23.27
CA SER A 564 22.56 -54.53 -22.23
C SER A 564 21.15 -53.94 -22.14
N PHE A 565 20.16 -54.80 -21.85
CA PHE A 565 18.77 -54.41 -21.61
C PHE A 565 17.99 -55.45 -20.80
N LEU A 566 16.93 -55.00 -20.12
CA LEU A 566 15.85 -55.83 -19.61
C LEU A 566 14.67 -55.83 -20.59
N VAL A 567 13.96 -56.97 -20.69
CA VAL A 567 12.71 -57.09 -21.47
C VAL A 567 11.62 -56.16 -20.90
N ASN A 568 11.62 -55.94 -19.59
CA ASN A 568 10.82 -54.92 -18.92
C ASN A 568 11.75 -53.93 -18.20
N PRO A 569 12.08 -52.77 -18.80
CA PRO A 569 12.93 -51.75 -18.18
C PRO A 569 12.41 -51.24 -16.82
N GLY A 570 11.12 -51.41 -16.51
CA GLY A 570 10.55 -51.07 -15.21
C GLY A 570 10.99 -51.98 -14.05
N THR A 571 11.58 -53.15 -14.33
CA THR A 571 12.14 -54.05 -13.29
C THR A 571 13.63 -53.82 -13.05
N ALA A 572 14.19 -52.71 -13.51
CA ALA A 572 15.57 -52.31 -13.22
C ALA A 572 15.73 -52.04 -11.72
N ASP A 573 16.50 -52.88 -11.04
CA ASP A 573 16.91 -52.66 -9.66
C ASP A 573 18.21 -51.81 -9.58
N LYS A 574 18.69 -51.53 -8.36
CA LYS A 574 19.90 -50.74 -8.13
C LYS A 574 21.15 -51.30 -8.82
N SER A 575 21.17 -52.57 -9.21
CA SER A 575 22.29 -53.14 -9.97
C SER A 575 22.33 -52.64 -11.42
N TRP A 576 21.21 -52.23 -12.02
CA TRP A 576 21.18 -51.70 -13.39
C TRP A 576 21.53 -50.20 -13.49
N LEU A 577 21.58 -49.51 -12.35
CA LEU A 577 21.86 -48.08 -12.22
C LEU A 577 23.38 -47.79 -12.20
N ARG A 578 24.07 -48.22 -13.27
CA ARG A 578 25.53 -48.09 -13.47
C ARG A 578 25.89 -48.04 -14.95
N ILE A 579 27.16 -47.71 -15.23
CA ILE A 579 27.76 -47.90 -16.57
C ILE A 579 27.69 -49.37 -16.96
N ASP A 580 27.31 -49.61 -18.22
CA ASP A 580 27.16 -50.94 -18.79
C ASP A 580 28.50 -51.62 -19.10
N ASP A 581 28.83 -52.66 -18.34
CA ASP A 581 30.01 -53.51 -18.54
C ASP A 581 29.61 -55.01 -18.39
N PRO A 582 28.94 -55.58 -19.40
CA PRO A 582 28.54 -56.98 -19.37
C PRO A 582 29.75 -57.92 -19.46
N THR A 583 30.90 -57.45 -19.96
CA THR A 583 32.13 -58.26 -20.06
C THR A 583 32.67 -58.69 -18.70
N ASN A 584 32.49 -57.84 -17.68
CA ASN A 584 32.80 -58.16 -16.29
C ASN A 584 31.56 -58.53 -15.45
N GLY A 585 30.47 -58.96 -16.10
CA GLY A 585 29.23 -59.39 -15.44
C GLY A 585 28.42 -58.25 -14.80
N ARG A 586 28.60 -57.00 -15.27
CA ARG A 586 28.00 -55.78 -14.71
C ARG A 586 27.12 -55.07 -15.76
N PRO A 587 26.01 -55.67 -16.23
CA PRO A 587 25.09 -55.00 -17.14
C PRO A 587 24.54 -53.72 -16.50
N GLY A 588 24.28 -52.69 -17.31
CA GLY A 588 23.75 -51.40 -16.84
C GLY A 588 23.02 -50.64 -17.96
N TYR A 589 22.33 -49.57 -17.60
CA TYR A 589 21.62 -48.71 -18.56
C TYR A 589 22.40 -47.47 -19.00
N PHE A 590 23.49 -47.12 -18.33
CA PHE A 590 24.29 -45.95 -18.70
C PHE A 590 25.44 -46.30 -19.65
N THR A 591 25.74 -45.38 -20.57
CA THR A 591 26.88 -45.45 -21.49
C THR A 591 27.97 -44.54 -20.96
N ARG A 592 29.21 -45.05 -20.84
CA ARG A 592 30.36 -44.16 -20.59
C ARG A 592 30.56 -43.24 -21.78
N LYS A 593 30.65 -41.93 -21.57
CA LYS A 593 31.02 -40.99 -22.66
C LYS A 593 32.45 -41.30 -23.13
N PRO A 594 32.70 -41.38 -24.46
CA PRO A 594 34.03 -41.66 -25.02
C PRO A 594 35.13 -40.71 -24.54
#